data_AF-A0A356KD26-F1
#
_entry.id   AF-A0A356KD26-F1
#
_cell.length_a   1.000
_cell.length_b   1.000
_cell.length_c   1.000
_cell.angle_alpha   90.00
_cell.angle_beta   90.00
_cell.angle_gamma   90.00
#
_symmetry.space_group_name_H-M   'P 1'
#
loop_
_entity.id
_entity.type
_entity.pdbx_description
1 polymer ?
#
loop_
_entity_poly.entity_id
_entity_poly.type
_entity_poly.pdbx_seq_one_letter_code
_entity_poly.pdbx_strand_id
1 'polypeptide(L)'
;AETAAAAARLCQDLDEVLEVGSEGTAPGRVRRLLGQSFAAVTLDAHAGLDADLLGRCHGLVRGGGALLLRLPPPGSAPRWEPLALEGFPLELAGTRFWERLEAALPEWGDPPREPLPPVPFTPRGSEEQAQVVAQLAAGFLDPAPRAFALLADRGRGKSSALGLALTRALAERPLRVAVTAPSPAAATELL
;
A
#
# COMPACT_ATOMS: atom_id res chain seq x y z
N ALA A 1 22.92 2.89 -9.50
CA ALA A 1 23.94 3.54 -8.65
C ALA A 1 23.58 4.99 -8.35
N GLU A 2 23.45 5.86 -9.35
CA GLU A 2 23.13 7.29 -9.11
C GLU A 2 21.71 7.52 -8.55
N THR A 3 20.70 6.91 -9.17
CA THR A 3 19.29 6.99 -8.70
C THR A 3 19.08 6.35 -7.32
N ALA A 4 19.84 5.29 -7.01
CA ALA A 4 19.89 4.68 -5.68
C ALA A 4 20.42 5.66 -4.63
N ALA A 5 21.58 6.28 -4.88
CA ALA A 5 22.17 7.25 -3.98
C ALA A 5 21.29 8.49 -3.79
N ALA A 6 20.62 8.95 -4.86
CA ALA A 6 19.65 10.04 -4.77
C ALA A 6 18.45 9.67 -3.89
N ALA A 7 17.87 8.47 -4.07
CA ALA A 7 16.77 7.99 -3.23
C ALA A 7 17.20 7.87 -1.76
N ALA A 8 18.39 7.32 -1.49
CA ALA A 8 18.93 7.21 -0.14
C ALA A 8 19.11 8.59 0.52
N ARG A 9 19.63 9.59 -0.22
CA ARG A 9 19.74 10.97 0.26
C ARG A 9 18.38 11.59 0.56
N LEU A 10 17.38 11.36 -0.29
CA LEU A 10 16.02 11.87 -0.07
C LEU A 10 15.36 11.26 1.17
N CYS A 11 15.67 10.01 1.46
CA CYS A 11 15.08 9.28 2.58
C CYS A 11 15.92 9.31 3.87
N GLN A 12 17.06 10.01 3.89
CA GLN A 12 18.05 9.91 4.99
C GLN A 12 17.49 10.29 6.38
N ASP A 13 16.47 11.15 6.41
CA ASP A 13 15.84 11.66 7.63
C ASP A 13 14.49 10.95 7.94
N LEU A 14 14.13 9.94 7.14
CA LEU A 14 12.89 9.18 7.31
C LEU A 14 13.12 7.87 8.07
N ASP A 15 12.25 7.59 9.01
CA ASP A 15 12.18 6.28 9.66
C ASP A 15 11.41 5.26 8.79
N GLU A 16 11.72 3.97 8.91
CA GLU A 16 10.96 2.88 8.26
C GLU A 16 10.81 3.08 6.74
N VAL A 17 11.94 3.09 6.03
CA VAL A 17 12.00 3.15 4.57
C VAL A 17 12.06 1.74 4.00
N LEU A 18 11.15 1.40 3.09
CA LEU A 18 11.16 0.12 2.39
C LEU A 18 11.80 0.28 1.01
N GLU A 19 12.86 -0.47 0.74
CA GLU A 19 13.42 -0.59 -0.60
C GLU A 19 12.87 -1.82 -1.31
N VAL A 20 12.39 -1.64 -2.55
CA VAL A 20 11.82 -2.69 -3.40
C VAL A 20 12.56 -2.76 -4.72
N GLY A 21 13.07 -3.94 -5.08
CA GLY A 21 13.78 -4.17 -6.34
C GLY A 21 15.20 -4.68 -6.14
N SER A 22 16.15 -4.14 -6.90
CA SER A 22 17.50 -4.68 -7.08
C SER A 22 18.33 -4.80 -5.79
N GLU A 23 18.16 -3.87 -4.85
CA GLU A 23 19.00 -3.75 -3.64
C GLU A 23 18.23 -4.07 -2.34
N GLY A 24 16.95 -4.47 -2.45
CA GLY A 24 16.07 -4.61 -1.27
C GLY A 24 15.10 -5.79 -1.34
N THR A 25 13.85 -5.52 -0.96
CA THR A 25 12.79 -6.52 -0.99
C THR A 25 12.44 -6.88 -2.43
N ALA A 26 12.58 -8.16 -2.76
CA ALA A 26 12.17 -8.67 -4.07
C ALA A 26 10.68 -8.36 -4.34
N PRO A 27 10.29 -7.95 -5.56
CA PRO A 27 8.91 -7.59 -5.91
C PRO A 27 7.85 -8.61 -5.49
N GLY A 28 8.12 -9.91 -5.67
CA GLY A 28 7.20 -10.99 -5.27
C GLY A 28 6.98 -11.10 -3.75
N ARG A 29 7.86 -10.54 -2.93
CA ARG A 29 7.76 -10.55 -1.46
C ARG A 29 6.98 -9.37 -0.91
N VAL A 30 6.72 -8.32 -1.69
CA VAL A 30 5.92 -7.15 -1.25
C VAL A 30 4.52 -7.58 -0.79
N ARG A 31 3.94 -8.63 -1.39
CA ARG A 31 2.67 -9.22 -0.95
C ARG A 31 2.67 -9.76 0.49
N ARG A 32 3.84 -10.01 1.09
CA ARG A 32 3.96 -10.46 2.49
C ARG A 32 4.01 -9.29 3.48
N LEU A 33 4.20 -8.07 2.98
CA LEU A 33 4.23 -6.85 3.77
C LEU A 33 2.87 -6.15 3.83
N LEU A 34 1.82 -6.75 3.23
CA LEU A 34 0.48 -6.20 3.28
C LEU A 34 0.01 -6.12 4.73
N GLY A 35 -0.56 -4.98 5.13
CA GLY A 35 -0.94 -4.69 6.51
C GLY A 35 0.05 -3.79 7.23
N GLN A 36 1.28 -3.71 6.72
CA GLN A 36 2.29 -2.77 7.21
C GLN A 36 2.18 -1.43 6.49
N SER A 37 2.83 -0.40 7.04
CA SER A 37 2.94 0.91 6.41
C SER A 37 4.31 1.51 6.72
N PHE A 38 4.86 2.27 5.78
CA PHE A 38 6.22 2.83 5.79
C PHE A 38 6.18 4.34 5.58
N ALA A 39 7.16 5.08 6.10
CA ALA A 39 7.24 6.53 5.85
C ALA A 39 7.62 6.81 4.39
N ALA A 40 8.45 5.96 3.80
CA ALA A 40 8.69 5.95 2.37
C ALA A 40 8.86 4.54 1.79
N VAL A 41 8.52 4.40 0.52
CA VAL A 41 8.82 3.21 -0.27
C VAL A 41 9.64 3.65 -1.48
N THR A 42 10.84 3.08 -1.65
CA THR A 42 11.64 3.26 -2.85
C THR A 42 11.44 2.06 -3.76
N LEU A 43 11.07 2.31 -5.02
CA LEU A 43 10.80 1.27 -6.00
C LEU A 43 11.74 1.41 -7.18
N ASP A 44 12.58 0.40 -7.38
CA ASP A 44 13.45 0.28 -8.54
C ASP A 44 12.68 -0.23 -9.77
N ALA A 45 12.56 0.62 -10.77
CA ALA A 45 11.90 0.31 -12.04
C ALA A 45 12.87 0.27 -13.24
N HIS A 46 14.19 0.13 -13.02
CA HIS A 46 15.17 0.10 -14.13
C HIS A 46 15.01 -1.11 -15.05
N ALA A 47 14.43 -2.21 -14.55
CA ALA A 47 14.06 -3.36 -15.36
C ALA A 47 12.66 -3.21 -15.98
N GLY A 48 11.94 -2.13 -15.72
CA GLY A 48 10.52 -1.97 -16.03
C GLY A 48 9.66 -1.88 -14.77
N LEU A 49 8.40 -1.52 -14.95
CA LEU A 49 7.45 -1.29 -13.86
C LEU A 49 6.19 -2.12 -14.05
N ASP A 50 5.91 -2.98 -13.08
CA ASP A 50 4.62 -3.66 -12.95
C ASP A 50 3.61 -2.72 -12.25
N ALA A 51 2.48 -2.44 -12.91
CA ALA A 51 1.41 -1.60 -12.36
C ALA A 51 0.82 -2.16 -11.05
N ASP A 52 0.74 -3.48 -10.92
CA ASP A 52 0.28 -4.16 -9.73
C ASP A 52 1.27 -3.97 -8.57
N LEU A 53 2.57 -4.02 -8.85
CA LEU A 53 3.61 -3.74 -7.88
C LEU A 53 3.58 -2.27 -7.46
N LEU A 54 3.44 -1.35 -8.41
CA LEU A 54 3.30 0.08 -8.14
C LEU A 54 2.13 0.34 -7.19
N GLY A 55 0.95 -0.21 -7.49
CA GLY A 55 -0.25 -0.07 -6.65
C GLY A 55 -0.06 -0.66 -5.24
N ARG A 56 0.65 -1.78 -5.11
CA ARG A 56 0.98 -2.36 -3.80
C ARG A 56 1.94 -1.47 -3.01
N CYS A 57 3.03 -1.00 -3.63
CA CYS A 57 3.99 -0.11 -3.00
C CYS A 57 3.32 1.20 -2.56
N HIS A 58 2.49 1.80 -3.41
CA HIS A 58 1.69 2.98 -3.06
C HIS A 58 0.82 2.72 -1.82
N GLY A 59 0.13 1.58 -1.77
CA GLY A 59 -0.72 1.21 -0.64
C GLY A 59 0.04 0.83 0.65
N LEU A 60 1.37 0.86 0.65
CA LEU A 60 2.23 0.70 1.83
C LEU A 60 2.74 2.05 2.36
N VAL A 61 2.55 3.16 1.64
CA VAL A 61 3.00 4.48 2.08
C VAL A 61 2.00 5.06 3.09
N ARG A 62 2.50 5.52 4.24
CA ARG A 62 1.69 6.20 5.26
C ARG A 62 1.17 7.54 4.74
N GLY A 63 0.09 8.04 5.34
CA GLY A 63 -0.38 9.40 5.06
C GLY A 63 0.71 10.43 5.31
N GLY A 64 1.00 11.26 4.31
CA GLY A 64 2.09 12.25 4.32
C GLY A 64 3.47 11.70 3.92
N GLY A 65 3.62 10.38 3.80
CA GLY A 65 4.84 9.72 3.33
C GLY A 65 5.09 9.87 1.83
N ALA A 66 6.13 9.19 1.33
CA ALA A 66 6.56 9.29 -0.07
C ALA A 66 6.70 7.93 -0.78
N LEU A 67 6.33 7.90 -2.05
CA LEU A 67 6.70 6.82 -2.98
C LEU A 67 7.77 7.35 -3.94
N LEU A 68 8.97 6.80 -3.89
CA LEU A 68 10.08 7.20 -4.73
C LEU A 68 10.25 6.19 -5.86
N LEU A 69 10.06 6.62 -7.11
CA LEU A 69 10.29 5.80 -8.29
C LEU A 69 11.70 6.05 -8.83
N ARG A 70 12.53 5.01 -8.82
CA ARG A 70 13.87 5.02 -9.44
C ARG A 70 13.73 4.55 -10.88
N LEU A 71 13.78 5.48 -11.83
CA LEU A 71 13.61 5.23 -13.26
C LEU A 71 14.96 5.21 -14.01
N PRO A 72 15.07 4.46 -15.12
CA PRO A 72 16.19 4.59 -16.04
C PRO A 72 16.11 5.94 -16.79
N PRO A 73 17.15 6.33 -17.55
CA PRO A 73 17.11 7.55 -18.36
C PRO A 73 15.90 7.56 -19.33
N PRO A 74 15.29 8.73 -19.60
CA PRO A 74 14.15 8.83 -20.51
C PRO A 74 14.41 8.18 -21.88
N GLY A 75 13.42 7.45 -22.40
CA GLY A 75 13.54 6.72 -23.66
C GLY A 75 14.19 5.34 -23.52
N SER A 76 14.53 4.91 -22.31
CA SER A 76 14.96 3.55 -22.05
C SER A 76 13.78 2.59 -22.17
N ALA A 77 13.92 1.56 -23.00
CA ALA A 77 12.89 0.52 -23.09
C ALA A 77 12.86 -0.33 -21.80
N PRO A 78 11.67 -0.65 -21.25
CA PRO A 78 11.55 -1.57 -20.13
C PRO A 78 11.99 -2.97 -20.55
N ARG A 79 12.48 -3.78 -19.60
CA ARG A 79 12.97 -5.15 -19.84
C ARG A 79 11.99 -6.16 -19.27
N TRP A 80 11.09 -6.64 -20.11
CA TRP A 80 10.00 -7.50 -19.71
C TRP A 80 9.83 -8.59 -20.77
N GLU A 81 9.55 -9.80 -20.31
CA GLU A 81 9.18 -10.90 -21.19
C GLU A 81 7.72 -10.68 -21.59
N PRO A 82 7.41 -10.50 -22.88
CA PRO A 82 6.05 -10.28 -23.32
C PRO A 82 5.23 -11.54 -22.96
N LEU A 83 4.09 -11.30 -22.31
CA LEU A 83 3.13 -12.32 -21.92
C LEU A 83 1.82 -12.03 -22.64
N ALA A 84 1.30 -13.04 -23.35
CA ALA A 84 -0.02 -12.98 -23.95
C ALA A 84 -0.96 -13.94 -23.22
N LEU A 85 -2.20 -13.53 -23.05
CA LEU A 85 -3.27 -14.43 -22.63
C LEU A 85 -3.57 -15.40 -23.78
N GLU A 86 -4.02 -16.61 -23.44
CA GLU A 86 -4.47 -17.58 -24.44
C GLU A 86 -5.54 -16.96 -25.36
N GLY A 87 -5.34 -17.09 -26.67
CA GLY A 87 -6.21 -16.47 -27.69
C GLY A 87 -5.85 -15.02 -28.07
N PHE A 88 -4.80 -14.42 -27.49
CA PHE A 88 -4.32 -13.09 -27.86
C PHE A 88 -2.94 -13.14 -28.55
N PRO A 89 -2.72 -12.33 -29.59
CA PRO A 89 -1.41 -12.19 -30.24
C PRO A 89 -0.37 -11.61 -29.27
N LEU A 90 0.87 -12.11 -29.35
CA LEU A 90 1.99 -11.61 -28.53
C LEU A 90 2.35 -10.16 -28.88
N GLU A 91 2.05 -9.72 -30.09
CA GLU A 91 2.26 -8.36 -30.57
C GLU A 91 1.39 -7.33 -29.83
N LEU A 92 0.32 -7.77 -29.15
CA LEU A 92 -0.47 -6.92 -28.27
C LEU A 92 0.20 -6.70 -26.91
N ALA A 93 1.14 -7.57 -26.50
CA ALA A 93 1.97 -7.37 -25.33
C ALA A 93 3.01 -6.29 -25.63
N GLY A 94 2.63 -5.03 -25.40
CA GLY A 94 3.43 -3.86 -25.75
C GLY A 94 3.60 -2.87 -24.60
N THR A 95 4.55 -1.95 -24.74
CA THR A 95 5.08 -1.06 -23.68
C THR A 95 4.16 0.09 -23.28
N ARG A 96 2.87 0.01 -23.62
CA ARG A 96 1.91 1.11 -23.51
C ARG A 96 1.81 1.71 -22.11
N PHE A 97 1.89 0.88 -21.07
CA PHE A 97 1.90 1.37 -19.68
C PHE A 97 3.16 2.19 -19.39
N TRP A 98 4.32 1.70 -19.82
CA TRP A 98 5.60 2.40 -19.66
C TRP A 98 5.64 3.71 -20.46
N GLU A 99 5.20 3.67 -21.72
CA GLU A 99 5.10 4.86 -22.58
C GLU A 99 4.16 5.91 -21.97
N ARG A 100 3.04 5.47 -21.40
CA ARG A 100 2.11 6.36 -20.68
C ARG A 100 2.75 6.94 -19.43
N LEU A 101 3.49 6.14 -18.66
CA LEU A 101 4.23 6.61 -17.49
C LEU A 101 5.24 7.68 -17.90
N GLU A 102 6.10 7.40 -18.88
CA GLU A 102 7.11 8.33 -19.38
C GLU A 102 6.47 9.63 -19.90
N ALA A 103 5.38 9.53 -20.66
CA ALA A 103 4.65 10.69 -21.16
C ALA A 103 4.02 11.55 -20.05
N ALA A 104 3.72 10.97 -18.89
CA ALA A 104 3.15 11.68 -17.74
C ALA A 104 4.21 12.28 -16.81
N LEU A 105 5.48 11.83 -16.86
CA LEU A 105 6.55 12.35 -15.99
C LEU A 105 6.71 13.87 -16.03
N PRO A 106 6.61 14.56 -17.19
CA PRO A 106 6.71 16.02 -17.23
C PRO A 106 5.64 16.73 -16.39
N GLU A 107 4.46 16.12 -16.20
CA GLU A 107 3.38 16.69 -15.39
C GLU A 107 3.67 16.59 -13.88
N TRP A 108 4.57 15.71 -13.46
CA TRP A 108 4.89 15.49 -12.05
C TRP A 108 5.90 16.49 -11.49
N GLY A 109 6.57 17.24 -12.38
CA GLY A 109 7.59 18.21 -12.03
C GLY A 109 8.94 17.57 -11.69
N ASP A 110 9.88 18.42 -11.29
CA ASP A 110 11.21 17.97 -10.90
C ASP A 110 11.19 17.24 -9.55
N PRO A 111 11.99 16.17 -9.38
CA PRO A 111 12.12 15.52 -8.08
C PRO A 111 12.73 16.50 -7.06
N PRO A 112 12.36 16.37 -5.77
CA PRO A 112 12.97 17.16 -4.71
C PRO A 112 14.49 16.93 -4.69
N ARG A 113 15.23 17.97 -4.30
CA ARG A 113 16.70 17.89 -4.14
C ARG A 113 17.12 17.72 -2.69
N GLU A 114 16.32 18.26 -1.78
CA GLU A 114 16.51 18.21 -0.34
C GLU A 114 15.87 16.95 0.25
N PRO A 115 16.40 16.45 1.37
CA PRO A 115 15.80 15.35 2.12
C PRO A 115 14.32 15.58 2.42
N LEU A 116 13.54 14.51 2.33
CA LEU A 116 12.13 14.55 2.67
C LEU A 116 12.00 14.73 4.19
N PRO A 117 11.12 15.63 4.66
CA PRO A 117 10.95 15.85 6.08
C PRO A 117 10.33 14.61 6.73
N PRO A 118 10.70 14.26 7.97
CA PRO A 118 10.06 13.19 8.70
C PRO A 118 8.57 13.47 8.83
N VAL A 119 7.77 12.43 8.64
CA VAL A 119 6.31 12.53 8.65
C VAL A 119 5.81 12.03 10.00
N PRO A 120 5.36 12.90 10.91
CA PRO A 120 4.82 12.46 12.18
C PRO A 120 3.54 11.67 11.93
N PHE A 121 3.59 10.36 12.18
CA PHE A 121 2.42 9.50 12.09
C PHE A 121 1.81 9.30 13.47
N THR A 122 0.65 9.92 13.70
CA THR A 122 -0.19 9.58 14.85
C THR A 122 -1.37 8.76 14.36
N PRO A 123 -1.50 7.48 14.74
CA PRO A 123 -2.66 6.69 14.39
C PRO A 123 -3.93 7.36 14.93
N ARG A 124 -4.78 7.86 14.04
CA ARG A 124 -6.07 8.45 14.39
C ARG A 124 -7.12 7.98 13.40
N GLY A 125 -8.29 7.62 13.93
CA GLY A 125 -9.46 7.34 13.11
C GLY A 125 -10.05 8.64 12.56
N SER A 126 -10.61 8.58 11.35
CA SER A 126 -11.45 9.66 10.83
C SER A 126 -12.80 9.69 11.58
N GLU A 127 -13.53 10.80 11.43
CA GLU A 127 -14.91 10.89 11.92
C GLU A 127 -15.80 9.81 11.28
N GLU A 128 -15.63 9.56 9.99
CA GLU A 128 -16.29 8.47 9.27
C GLU A 128 -15.98 7.11 9.90
N GLN A 129 -14.71 6.83 10.23
CA GLN A 129 -14.35 5.59 10.90
C GLN A 129 -15.01 5.52 12.29
N ALA A 130 -15.08 6.63 13.03
CA ALA A 130 -15.75 6.65 14.33
C ALA A 130 -17.24 6.31 14.23
N GLN A 131 -17.92 6.77 13.17
CA GLN A 131 -19.32 6.42 12.87
C GLN A 131 -19.47 4.93 12.53
N VAL A 132 -18.61 4.39 11.67
CA VAL A 132 -18.59 2.94 11.34
C VAL A 132 -18.36 2.10 12.59
N VAL A 133 -17.40 2.48 13.43
CA VAL A 133 -17.09 1.80 14.69
C VAL A 133 -18.31 1.78 15.61
N ALA A 134 -19.02 2.91 15.74
CA ALA A 134 -20.22 3.00 16.56
C ALA A 134 -21.36 2.08 16.04
N GLN A 135 -21.58 2.07 14.71
CA GLN A 135 -22.61 1.23 14.10
C GLN A 135 -22.30 -0.26 14.25
N LEU A 136 -21.05 -0.67 14.02
CA LEU A 136 -20.62 -2.06 14.18
C LEU A 136 -20.75 -2.51 15.65
N ALA A 137 -20.28 -1.70 16.60
CA ALA A 137 -20.35 -2.02 18.01
C ALA A 137 -21.81 -2.21 18.48
N ALA A 138 -22.71 -1.30 18.12
CA ALA A 138 -24.14 -1.43 18.41
C ALA A 138 -24.73 -2.70 17.76
N GLY A 139 -24.33 -2.99 16.52
CA GLY A 139 -24.74 -4.19 15.79
C GLY A 139 -24.31 -5.50 16.44
N PHE A 140 -23.11 -5.56 17.02
CA PHE A 140 -22.63 -6.75 17.74
C PHE A 140 -23.36 -6.99 19.08
N LEU A 141 -23.94 -5.93 19.65
CA LEU A 141 -24.71 -5.99 20.89
C LEU A 141 -26.20 -6.24 20.67
N ASP A 142 -26.69 -6.05 19.45
CA ASP A 142 -28.08 -6.29 19.07
C ASP A 142 -28.46 -7.77 19.28
N PRO A 143 -29.59 -8.07 19.96
CA PRO A 143 -30.06 -9.46 20.11
C PRO A 143 -30.52 -10.09 18.79
N ALA A 144 -30.91 -9.30 17.80
CA ALA A 144 -31.28 -9.79 16.47
C ALA A 144 -30.03 -10.05 15.62
N PRO A 145 -30.00 -11.11 14.79
CA PRO A 145 -28.90 -11.34 13.87
C PRO A 145 -28.69 -10.16 12.91
N ARG A 146 -27.46 -9.65 12.84
CA ARG A 146 -27.04 -8.57 11.94
C ARG A 146 -25.93 -9.06 11.01
N ALA A 147 -25.93 -8.56 9.77
CA ALA A 147 -24.84 -8.75 8.81
C ALA A 147 -24.39 -7.39 8.32
N PHE A 148 -23.07 -7.18 8.29
CA PHE A 148 -22.45 -5.93 7.84
C PHE A 148 -21.48 -6.21 6.71
N ALA A 149 -21.48 -5.37 5.67
CA ALA A 149 -20.48 -5.36 4.63
C ALA A 149 -19.74 -4.02 4.67
N LEU A 150 -18.50 -4.02 5.16
CA LEU A 150 -17.66 -2.83 5.20
C LEU A 150 -16.80 -2.75 3.93
N LEU A 151 -17.19 -1.88 3.01
CA LEU A 151 -16.47 -1.62 1.77
C LEU A 151 -15.60 -0.38 1.92
N ALA A 152 -14.33 -0.49 1.55
CA ALA A 152 -13.41 0.64 1.47
C ALA A 152 -12.17 0.24 0.65
N ASP A 153 -11.44 1.24 0.16
CA ASP A 153 -10.15 1.00 -0.50
C ASP A 153 -9.12 0.36 0.44
N ARG A 154 -8.05 -0.17 -0.16
CA ARG A 154 -6.88 -0.66 0.57
C ARG A 154 -6.28 0.46 1.44
N GLY A 155 -5.89 0.15 2.67
CA GLY A 155 -5.26 1.11 3.58
C GLY A 155 -6.22 2.06 4.32
N ARG A 156 -7.53 2.01 4.07
CA ARG A 156 -8.53 2.88 4.73
C ARG A 156 -8.91 2.47 6.17
N GLY A 157 -8.19 1.53 6.79
CA GLY A 157 -8.40 1.16 8.20
C GLY A 157 -9.65 0.31 8.48
N LYS A 158 -10.05 -0.57 7.55
CA LYS A 158 -11.19 -1.50 7.76
C LYS A 158 -10.96 -2.47 8.92
N SER A 159 -9.81 -3.15 8.94
CA SER A 159 -9.43 -4.05 10.04
C SER A 159 -9.43 -3.28 11.37
N SER A 160 -8.80 -2.10 11.39
CA SER A 160 -8.77 -1.24 12.58
C SER A 160 -10.17 -0.85 13.06
N ALA A 161 -11.09 -0.50 12.16
CA ALA A 161 -12.47 -0.18 12.51
C ALA A 161 -13.21 -1.39 13.13
N LEU A 162 -13.02 -2.58 12.56
CA LEU A 162 -13.60 -3.81 13.10
C LEU A 162 -13.03 -4.15 14.49
N GLY A 163 -11.71 -4.05 14.66
CA GLY A 163 -11.04 -4.26 15.96
C GLY A 163 -11.54 -3.29 17.02
N LEU A 164 -11.56 -1.98 16.72
CA LEU A 164 -12.09 -0.95 17.61
C LEU A 164 -13.56 -1.19 18.00
N ALA A 165 -14.39 -1.64 17.05
CA ALA A 165 -15.79 -1.95 17.31
C ALA A 165 -15.95 -3.19 18.22
N LEU A 166 -15.15 -4.24 17.99
CA LEU A 166 -15.11 -5.42 18.84
C LEU A 166 -14.64 -5.07 20.25
N THR A 167 -13.57 -4.27 20.39
CA THR A 167 -13.10 -3.79 21.71
C THR A 167 -14.20 -3.05 22.45
N ARG A 168 -14.92 -2.14 21.78
CA ARG A 168 -16.05 -1.42 22.39
C ARG A 168 -17.16 -2.38 22.84
N ALA A 169 -17.57 -3.32 21.98
CA ALA A 169 -18.64 -4.26 22.31
C ALA A 169 -18.25 -5.23 23.45
N LEU A 170 -17.01 -5.71 23.46
CA LEU A 170 -16.47 -6.57 24.52
C LEU A 170 -16.35 -5.87 25.87
N ALA A 171 -16.14 -4.54 25.86
CA ALA A 171 -16.13 -3.73 27.08
C ALA A 171 -17.53 -3.60 27.71
N GLU A 172 -18.60 -3.67 26.90
CA GLU A 172 -19.97 -3.61 27.39
C GLU A 172 -20.47 -4.96 27.93
N ARG A 173 -20.16 -6.07 27.25
CA ARG A 173 -20.50 -7.41 27.74
C ARG A 173 -19.58 -8.49 27.13
N PRO A 174 -19.40 -9.63 27.81
CA PRO A 174 -18.65 -10.75 27.23
C PRO A 174 -19.34 -11.29 25.97
N LEU A 175 -18.59 -11.34 24.87
CA LEU A 175 -19.03 -11.91 23.59
C LEU A 175 -18.14 -13.09 23.23
N ARG A 176 -18.71 -14.12 22.60
CA ARG A 176 -17.93 -15.18 21.96
C ARG A 176 -17.66 -14.77 20.52
N VAL A 177 -16.40 -14.44 20.23
CA VAL A 177 -15.98 -13.93 18.93
C VAL A 177 -15.15 -15.00 18.21
N ALA A 178 -15.49 -15.24 16.94
CA ALA A 178 -14.67 -16.02 16.02
C ALA A 178 -14.20 -15.09 14.89
N VAL A 179 -12.90 -15.10 14.60
CA VAL A 179 -12.29 -14.29 13.54
C VAL A 179 -11.75 -15.23 12.46
N THR A 180 -12.05 -14.92 11.21
CA THR A 180 -11.50 -15.61 10.04
C THR A 180 -10.79 -14.61 9.13
N ALA A 181 -9.64 -14.99 8.61
CA ALA A 181 -8.81 -14.15 7.75
C ALA A 181 -8.02 -15.05 6.77
N PRO A 182 -7.55 -14.54 5.63
CA PRO A 182 -6.79 -15.32 4.66
C PRO A 182 -5.39 -15.72 5.14
N SER A 183 -4.90 -15.12 6.24
CA SER A 183 -3.63 -15.46 6.87
C SER A 183 -3.66 -15.16 8.38
N PRO A 184 -2.80 -15.80 9.20
CA PRO A 184 -2.69 -15.49 10.63
C PRO A 184 -2.35 -14.02 10.90
N ALA A 185 -1.43 -13.43 10.12
CA ALA A 185 -1.03 -12.03 10.29
C ALA A 185 -2.22 -11.05 10.11
N ALA A 186 -3.10 -11.33 9.15
CA ALA A 186 -4.30 -10.51 8.94
C ALA A 186 -5.32 -10.65 10.07
N ALA A 187 -5.38 -11.79 10.76
CA ALA A 187 -6.21 -11.97 11.94
C ALA A 187 -5.65 -11.21 13.15
N THR A 188 -4.32 -11.16 13.31
CA THR A 188 -3.66 -10.44 14.41
C THR A 188 -3.92 -8.93 14.38
N GLU A 189 -4.15 -8.31 13.22
CA GLU A 189 -4.52 -6.89 13.13
C GLU A 189 -5.80 -6.51 13.90
N LEU A 190 -6.63 -7.49 14.25
CA LEU A 190 -7.89 -7.29 14.98
C LEU A 190 -7.77 -7.46 16.49
N LEU A 191 -6.64 -7.99 16.98
CA LEU A 191 -6.36 -8.32 18.38
C LEU A 191 -5.48 -7.23 19.03
#